data_AF-A0A498KCG3-F1
#
_entry.id   AF-A0A498KCG3-F1
#
_cell.length_a   1.000
_cell.length_b   1.000
_cell.length_c   1.000
_cell.angle_alpha   90.00
_cell.angle_beta   90.00
_cell.angle_gamma   90.00
#
_symmetry.space_group_name_H-M   'P 1'
#
loop_
_entity.id
_entity.type
_entity.pdbx_description
1 polymer ?
#
loop_
_entity_poly.entity_id
_entity_poly.type
_entity_poly.pdbx_seq_one_letter_code
_entity_poly.pdbx_strand_id
1 'polypeptide(L)'
;MAKGLQQLQGQNLPPDVAHVVDQLERHCLAPDGSLGSKSAYYDLQLAREAMCGERIRYLEAMAIYGEAIAMVEEYQQGLKHSSEAELYETLEHRMIVAEAAQRSRLPLVSKDGEGHEEEIEKCSIMSRSSLDSTCTGVTISSSSNSTNYTASNSLSCSATDIVEPGLGGVPNRFLGITPAYLWQTQLQQSPFCLDMKEYQLCLSHEIEARLEEKCDKLADALVIDDIGLSLSLSLSLKYSSPLHETTSSQLPERVKLITEEIEREEEALQEDLYSADRKFSEYYNVLEQILGVLVKLIKDLKLHHQHNYDELQKTWLCKRCVTMSAKLRKLEYAIIGQTYTKESVPALHKIRKYLTDATEEASVTYNKAVTRLHEYQGVDPHFDQIARRYRDIVKKLENMNWTIHQVEMDLKRLPDHPNA
;
A
#
# COMPACT_ATOMS: atom_id res chain seq x y z
N MET A 1 6.19 0.76 -16.21
CA MET A 1 7.25 1.75 -16.42
C MET A 1 8.01 1.98 -15.11
N ALA A 2 8.62 0.93 -14.53
CA ALA A 2 9.17 0.93 -13.17
C ALA A 2 10.71 0.79 -13.15
N LYS A 3 11.42 1.32 -14.16
CA LYS A 3 12.89 1.19 -14.29
C LYS A 3 13.63 2.53 -14.43
N GLY A 4 12.96 3.67 -14.25
CA GLY A 4 13.52 4.98 -14.56
C GLY A 4 14.51 5.55 -13.53
N LEU A 5 14.49 5.11 -12.26
CA LEU A 5 15.23 5.79 -11.19
C LEU A 5 16.33 4.97 -10.50
N GLN A 6 16.36 3.64 -10.64
CA GLN A 6 17.57 2.87 -10.27
C GLN A 6 18.78 3.22 -11.14
N GLN A 7 18.58 3.91 -12.28
CA GLN A 7 19.66 4.35 -13.16
C GLN A 7 20.14 5.78 -12.88
N LEU A 8 19.45 6.54 -12.01
CA LEU A 8 19.83 7.91 -11.61
C LEU A 8 20.58 7.97 -10.28
N GLN A 9 20.50 6.92 -9.46
CA GLN A 9 21.36 6.77 -8.27
C GLN A 9 22.86 6.56 -8.59
N GLY A 10 23.22 6.45 -9.87
CA GLY A 10 24.60 6.23 -10.33
C GLY A 10 25.34 7.45 -10.89
N GLN A 11 24.74 8.66 -10.87
CA GLN A 11 25.41 9.86 -11.43
C GLN A 11 25.43 11.01 -10.42
N ASN A 12 26.53 11.10 -9.67
CA ASN A 12 27.09 12.28 -8.98
C ASN A 12 26.13 13.49 -8.79
N LEU A 13 25.05 13.34 -8.02
CA LEU A 13 24.30 14.49 -7.52
C LEU A 13 25.07 15.14 -6.35
N PRO A 14 25.13 16.48 -6.28
CA PRO A 14 25.72 17.17 -5.13
C PRO A 14 25.09 16.70 -3.81
N PRO A 15 25.88 16.57 -2.72
CA PRO A 15 25.41 15.99 -1.46
C PRO A 15 24.19 16.70 -0.88
N ASP A 16 24.05 18.00 -1.12
CA ASP A 16 22.89 18.79 -0.69
C ASP A 16 21.60 18.38 -1.44
N VAL A 17 21.70 18.10 -2.74
CA VAL A 17 20.57 17.65 -3.55
C VAL A 17 20.19 16.22 -3.18
N ALA A 18 21.18 15.36 -2.93
CA ALA A 18 20.95 14.01 -2.43
C ALA A 18 20.23 14.03 -1.07
N HIS A 19 20.61 14.93 -0.15
CA HIS A 19 19.95 15.09 1.14
C HIS A 19 18.50 15.59 1.01
N VAL A 20 18.23 16.53 0.10
CA VAL A 20 16.86 17.02 -0.15
C VAL A 20 15.98 15.94 -0.78
N VAL A 21 16.51 15.17 -1.74
CA VAL A 21 15.79 14.03 -2.34
C VAL A 21 15.47 12.98 -1.28
N ASP A 22 16.42 12.67 -0.42
CA ASP A 22 16.28 11.72 0.69
C ASP A 22 15.27 12.21 1.77
N GLN A 23 15.21 13.51 2.03
CA GLN A 23 14.15 14.09 2.87
C GLN A 23 12.77 14.04 2.20
N LEU A 24 12.69 14.31 0.89
CA LEU A 24 11.45 14.21 0.12
C LEU A 24 10.95 12.77 0.04
N GLU A 25 11.83 11.80 -0.18
CA GLU A 25 11.51 10.37 -0.19
C GLU A 25 10.97 9.88 1.15
N ARG A 26 11.53 10.34 2.28
CA ARG A 26 11.05 9.96 3.61
C ARG A 26 9.70 10.58 3.97
N HIS A 27 9.51 11.86 3.67
CA HIS A 27 8.40 12.64 4.23
C HIS A 27 7.27 12.91 3.25
N CYS A 28 7.57 13.05 1.95
CA CYS A 28 6.63 13.58 0.97
C CYS A 28 6.26 12.57 -0.12
N LEU A 29 7.12 11.62 -0.45
CA LEU A 29 6.90 10.66 -1.53
C LEU A 29 6.40 9.30 -1.03
N ALA A 30 5.79 8.56 -1.94
CA ALA A 30 5.27 7.24 -1.69
C ALA A 30 6.40 6.21 -1.46
N PRO A 31 6.22 5.28 -0.51
CA PRO A 31 7.23 4.28 -0.15
C PRO A 31 7.43 3.19 -1.21
N ASP A 32 6.60 3.15 -2.26
CA ASP A 32 6.66 2.19 -3.36
C ASP A 32 7.63 2.60 -4.49
N GLY A 33 8.37 3.69 -4.30
CA GLY A 33 9.29 4.25 -5.30
C GLY A 33 8.57 5.02 -6.41
N SER A 34 7.27 5.28 -6.26
CA SER A 34 6.56 6.22 -7.14
C SER A 34 6.81 7.66 -6.70
N LEU A 35 6.92 8.59 -7.67
CA LEU A 35 7.02 10.03 -7.40
C LEU A 35 5.68 10.64 -6.92
N GLY A 36 4.74 9.81 -6.46
CA GLY A 36 3.46 10.24 -5.93
C GLY A 36 3.59 10.78 -4.51
N SER A 37 2.67 11.66 -4.11
CA SER A 37 2.60 12.11 -2.72
C SER A 37 2.30 10.95 -1.78
N LYS A 38 2.96 10.93 -0.62
CA LYS A 38 2.75 9.96 0.46
C LYS A 38 1.29 9.87 0.90
N SER A 39 0.58 11.01 0.96
CA SER A 39 -0.86 11.04 1.27
C SER A 39 -1.67 10.31 0.21
N ALA A 40 -1.45 10.64 -1.07
CA ALA A 40 -2.17 10.02 -2.18
C ALA A 40 -1.92 8.51 -2.26
N TYR A 41 -0.73 8.05 -1.90
CA TYR A 41 -0.42 6.62 -1.79
C TYR A 41 -1.26 5.92 -0.72
N TYR A 42 -1.31 6.46 0.50
CA TYR A 42 -2.11 5.87 1.58
C TYR A 42 -3.62 5.93 1.28
N ASP A 43 -4.10 7.03 0.69
CA ASP A 43 -5.51 7.15 0.30
C ASP A 43 -5.88 6.10 -0.76
N LEU A 44 -5.01 5.86 -1.75
CA LEU A 44 -5.20 4.83 -2.76
C LEU A 44 -5.12 3.42 -2.18
N GLN A 45 -4.22 3.19 -1.21
CA GLN A 45 -4.09 1.91 -0.54
C GLN A 45 -5.33 1.60 0.29
N LEU A 46 -5.84 2.57 1.06
CA LEU A 46 -7.08 2.46 1.82
C LEU A 46 -8.28 2.21 0.89
N ALA A 47 -8.37 2.91 -0.24
CA ALA A 47 -9.41 2.69 -1.23
C ALA A 47 -9.36 1.29 -1.85
N ARG A 48 -8.16 0.74 -2.08
CA ARG A 48 -7.98 -0.64 -2.56
C ARG A 48 -8.43 -1.66 -1.52
N GLU A 49 -8.05 -1.47 -0.26
CA GLU A 49 -8.47 -2.34 0.84
C GLU A 49 -9.99 -2.32 1.02
N ALA A 50 -10.61 -1.13 0.98
CA ALA A 50 -12.06 -0.99 1.01
C ALA A 50 -12.76 -1.71 -0.17
N MET A 51 -12.23 -1.57 -1.40
CA MET A 51 -12.77 -2.30 -2.57
C MET A 51 -12.60 -3.81 -2.44
N CYS A 52 -11.46 -4.29 -1.93
CA CYS A 52 -11.24 -5.71 -1.69
C CYS A 52 -12.23 -6.25 -0.65
N GLY A 53 -12.46 -5.53 0.45
CA GLY A 53 -13.46 -5.89 1.46
C GLY A 53 -14.88 -5.94 0.90
N GLU A 54 -15.27 -4.97 0.08
CA GLU A 54 -16.58 -4.97 -0.59
C GLU A 54 -16.75 -6.14 -1.56
N ARG A 55 -15.69 -6.47 -2.30
CA ARG A 55 -15.67 -7.62 -3.22
C ARG A 55 -15.85 -8.94 -2.47
N ILE A 56 -15.20 -9.10 -1.31
CA ILE A 56 -15.37 -10.30 -0.47
C ILE A 56 -16.82 -10.41 0.01
N ARG A 57 -17.40 -9.34 0.56
CA ARG A 57 -18.80 -9.30 0.98
C ARG A 57 -19.78 -9.66 -0.14
N TYR A 58 -19.52 -9.18 -1.36
CA TYR A 58 -20.32 -9.54 -2.53
C TYR A 58 -20.24 -11.05 -2.85
N LEU A 59 -19.04 -11.64 -2.80
CA LEU A 59 -18.85 -13.07 -3.05
C LEU A 59 -19.51 -13.94 -1.97
N GLU A 60 -19.46 -13.53 -0.70
CA GLU A 60 -20.19 -14.17 0.40
C GLU A 60 -21.69 -14.13 0.17
N ALA A 61 -22.24 -12.96 -0.18
CA ALA A 61 -23.66 -12.80 -0.49
C ALA A 61 -24.10 -13.67 -1.68
N MET A 62 -23.25 -13.79 -2.72
CA MET A 62 -23.50 -14.68 -3.85
C MET A 62 -23.54 -16.16 -3.45
N ALA A 63 -22.65 -16.58 -2.55
CA ALA A 63 -22.61 -17.96 -2.07
C ALA A 63 -23.89 -18.32 -1.28
N ILE A 64 -24.29 -17.45 -0.34
CA ILE A 64 -25.54 -17.61 0.43
C ILE A 64 -26.75 -17.67 -0.51
N TYR A 65 -26.77 -16.80 -1.52
CA TYR A 65 -27.85 -16.79 -2.50
C TYR A 65 -27.90 -18.07 -3.35
N GLY A 66 -26.74 -18.64 -3.70
CA GLY A 66 -26.65 -19.95 -4.39
C GLY A 66 -27.16 -21.10 -3.53
N GLU A 67 -26.81 -21.13 -2.25
CA GLU A 67 -27.31 -22.14 -1.29
C GLU A 67 -28.83 -22.04 -1.12
N ALA A 68 -29.37 -20.82 -1.03
CA ALA A 68 -30.82 -20.60 -0.95
C ALA A 68 -31.56 -21.06 -2.21
N ILE A 69 -30.99 -20.88 -3.41
CA ILE A 69 -31.56 -21.45 -4.65
C ILE A 69 -31.61 -22.97 -4.56
N ALA A 70 -30.49 -23.61 -4.21
CA ALA A 70 -30.40 -25.07 -4.14
C ALA A 70 -31.46 -25.65 -3.18
N MET A 71 -31.63 -25.06 -2.00
CA MET A 71 -32.67 -25.48 -1.05
C MET A 71 -34.09 -25.36 -1.63
N VAL A 72 -34.38 -24.28 -2.35
CA VAL A 72 -35.73 -24.04 -2.92
C VAL A 72 -36.00 -24.96 -4.11
N GLU A 73 -35.02 -25.19 -4.98
CA GLU A 73 -35.14 -26.10 -6.11
C GLU A 73 -35.33 -27.55 -5.63
N GLU A 74 -34.62 -27.96 -4.58
CA GLU A 74 -34.70 -29.31 -4.04
C GLU A 74 -35.97 -29.57 -3.25
N TYR A 75 -36.50 -28.58 -2.52
CA TYR A 75 -37.84 -28.70 -1.94
C TYR A 75 -38.90 -28.92 -3.04
N GLN A 76 -38.79 -28.20 -4.17
CA GLN A 76 -39.71 -28.37 -5.30
C GLN A 76 -39.54 -29.72 -6.01
N GLN A 77 -38.33 -30.25 -6.06
CA GLN A 77 -38.02 -31.56 -6.63
C GLN A 77 -38.47 -32.71 -5.71
N GLY A 78 -38.25 -32.56 -4.40
CA GLY A 78 -38.63 -33.51 -3.36
C GLY A 78 -40.14 -33.63 -3.18
N LEU A 79 -40.89 -32.53 -3.38
CA LEU A 79 -42.35 -32.59 -3.47
C LEU A 79 -42.88 -33.48 -4.61
N LYS A 80 -42.06 -33.74 -5.64
CA LYS A 80 -42.43 -34.55 -6.81
C LYS A 80 -42.03 -36.03 -6.66
N HIS A 81 -41.05 -36.35 -5.82
CA HIS A 81 -40.46 -37.68 -5.70
C HIS A 81 -40.07 -37.94 -4.22
N SER A 82 -40.69 -38.95 -3.59
CA SER A 82 -40.39 -39.52 -2.26
C SER A 82 -41.15 -39.04 -1.02
N SER A 83 -41.23 -39.97 -0.05
CA SER A 83 -42.00 -39.88 1.19
C SER A 83 -41.48 -38.77 2.11
N GLU A 84 -42.39 -38.19 2.88
CA GLU A 84 -42.17 -37.04 3.76
C GLU A 84 -40.96 -37.21 4.71
N ALA A 85 -40.61 -38.45 5.11
CA ALA A 85 -39.49 -38.74 6.02
C ALA A 85 -38.09 -38.60 5.37
N GLU A 86 -37.91 -39.04 4.12
CA GLU A 86 -36.62 -38.92 3.42
C GLU A 86 -36.28 -37.46 3.12
N LEU A 87 -37.31 -36.62 2.91
CA LEU A 87 -37.14 -35.20 2.64
C LEU A 87 -36.57 -34.42 3.83
N TYR A 88 -37.03 -34.73 5.05
CA TYR A 88 -36.52 -34.09 6.26
C TYR A 88 -35.08 -34.49 6.56
N GLU A 89 -34.74 -35.77 6.41
CA GLU A 89 -33.37 -36.27 6.65
C GLU A 89 -32.36 -35.69 5.63
N THR A 90 -32.77 -35.58 4.37
CA THR A 90 -31.92 -34.97 3.32
C THR A 90 -31.76 -33.46 3.52
N LEU A 91 -32.83 -32.77 3.93
CA LEU A 91 -32.80 -31.33 4.23
C LEU A 91 -31.93 -31.02 5.46
N GLU A 92 -32.05 -31.82 6.52
CA GLU A 92 -31.24 -31.69 7.74
C GLU A 92 -29.76 -31.89 7.44
N HIS A 93 -29.39 -32.97 6.74
CA HIS A 93 -28.00 -33.25 6.39
C HIS A 93 -27.39 -32.11 5.58
N ARG A 94 -28.15 -31.51 4.66
CA ARG A 94 -27.67 -30.41 3.81
C ARG A 94 -27.67 -29.05 4.49
N MET A 95 -28.59 -28.79 5.43
CA MET A 95 -28.50 -27.63 6.32
C MET A 95 -27.22 -27.68 7.15
N ILE A 96 -26.84 -28.86 7.66
CA ILE A 96 -25.59 -29.07 8.38
C ILE A 96 -24.37 -28.80 7.46
N VAL A 97 -24.41 -29.27 6.21
CA VAL A 97 -23.33 -28.99 5.24
C VAL A 97 -23.25 -27.51 4.88
N ALA A 98 -24.38 -26.83 4.68
CA ALA A 98 -24.42 -25.39 4.39
C ALA A 98 -23.94 -24.55 5.59
N GLU A 99 -24.35 -24.92 6.81
CA GLU A 99 -23.88 -24.28 8.04
C GLU A 99 -22.37 -24.49 8.23
N ALA A 100 -21.85 -25.70 8.00
CA ALA A 100 -20.42 -25.98 8.04
C ALA A 100 -19.64 -25.19 6.96
N ALA A 101 -20.21 -25.03 5.77
CA ALA A 101 -19.63 -24.22 4.69
C ALA A 101 -19.63 -22.72 5.02
N GLN A 102 -20.65 -22.22 5.72
CA GLN A 102 -20.68 -20.84 6.22
C GLN A 102 -19.67 -20.62 7.34
N ARG A 103 -19.59 -21.54 8.31
CA ARG A 103 -18.64 -21.49 9.43
C ARG A 103 -17.17 -21.58 9.00
N SER A 104 -16.88 -22.21 7.86
CA SER A 104 -15.53 -22.31 7.31
C SER A 104 -15.13 -21.11 6.44
N ARG A 105 -16.09 -20.28 6.01
CA ARG A 105 -15.86 -19.08 5.19
C ARG A 105 -15.82 -17.79 5.99
N LEU A 106 -16.55 -17.74 7.11
CA LEU A 106 -16.52 -16.59 8.03
C LEU A 106 -15.32 -16.73 8.98
N PRO A 107 -14.47 -15.70 9.13
CA PRO A 107 -13.56 -15.63 10.28
C PRO A 107 -14.38 -15.85 11.53
N LEU A 108 -13.95 -16.77 12.39
CA LEU A 108 -14.67 -17.14 13.61
C LEU A 108 -14.82 -15.89 14.49
N VAL A 109 -15.94 -15.17 14.34
CA VAL A 109 -16.35 -14.14 15.28
C VAL A 109 -16.70 -14.90 16.56
N SER A 110 -15.75 -14.91 17.48
CA SER A 110 -15.94 -15.47 18.82
C SER A 110 -17.16 -14.78 19.46
N LYS A 111 -17.85 -15.52 20.32
CA LYS A 111 -19.10 -15.08 20.95
C LYS A 111 -18.95 -13.82 21.82
N ASP A 112 -17.71 -13.35 22.04
CA ASP A 112 -17.34 -12.20 22.87
C ASP A 112 -16.57 -11.11 22.09
N GLY A 113 -16.87 -10.87 20.81
CA GLY A 113 -16.59 -9.58 20.14
C GLY A 113 -15.13 -9.10 20.08
N GLU A 114 -14.14 -9.92 20.43
CA GLU A 114 -12.72 -9.60 20.33
C GLU A 114 -12.14 -10.37 19.15
N GLY A 115 -12.00 -9.67 18.02
CA GLY A 115 -11.40 -10.19 16.81
C GLY A 115 -9.87 -10.24 16.97
N HIS A 116 -9.29 -11.44 16.96
CA HIS A 116 -7.84 -11.60 16.93
C HIS A 116 -7.34 -11.29 15.52
N GLU A 117 -6.95 -10.04 15.30
CA GLU A 117 -6.47 -9.46 14.02
C GLU A 117 -5.30 -10.28 13.43
N GLU A 118 -4.52 -10.96 14.27
CA GLU A 118 -3.36 -11.78 13.88
C GLU A 118 -3.69 -13.03 13.04
N GLU A 119 -4.90 -13.61 13.14
CA GLU A 119 -5.25 -14.79 12.32
C GLU A 119 -5.66 -14.41 10.89
N ILE A 120 -6.26 -13.22 10.72
CA ILE A 120 -6.67 -12.67 9.42
C ILE A 120 -5.44 -12.31 8.57
N GLU A 121 -4.39 -11.80 9.21
CA GLU A 121 -3.10 -11.55 8.57
C GLU A 121 -2.43 -12.85 8.11
N LYS A 122 -2.50 -13.91 8.95
CA LYS A 122 -1.92 -15.23 8.64
C LYS A 122 -2.62 -15.94 7.48
N CYS A 123 -3.95 -15.81 7.37
CA CYS A 123 -4.72 -16.31 6.23
C CYS A 123 -4.49 -15.51 4.93
N SER A 124 -4.18 -14.21 5.04
CA SER A 124 -3.81 -13.36 3.90
C SER A 124 -2.43 -13.72 3.32
N ILE A 125 -1.49 -14.15 4.16
CA ILE A 125 -0.16 -14.61 3.72
C ILE A 125 -0.24 -15.92 2.93
N MET A 126 -1.17 -16.82 3.30
CA MET A 126 -1.32 -18.14 2.67
C MET A 126 -1.97 -18.08 1.27
N SER A 127 -2.61 -16.97 0.92
CA SER A 127 -3.25 -16.74 -0.38
C SER A 127 -2.33 -16.13 -1.45
N ARG A 128 -1.03 -15.94 -1.14
CA ARG A 128 -0.05 -15.36 -2.08
C ARG A 128 0.92 -16.36 -2.71
N SER A 129 0.80 -17.65 -2.41
CA SER A 129 1.70 -18.69 -2.93
C SER A 129 1.10 -19.49 -4.09
N SER A 130 0.88 -18.87 -5.24
CA SER A 130 0.82 -19.61 -6.51
C SER A 130 0.97 -18.69 -7.73
N LEU A 131 2.14 -18.07 -7.90
CA LEU A 131 2.66 -17.76 -9.24
C LEU A 131 4.19 -17.86 -9.20
N ASP A 132 4.69 -18.86 -9.92
CA ASP A 132 6.10 -19.08 -10.23
C ASP A 132 6.77 -17.82 -10.79
N SER A 133 7.98 -17.52 -10.31
CA SER A 133 9.21 -17.51 -11.13
C SER A 133 10.34 -16.78 -10.41
N THR A 134 11.37 -17.57 -10.07
CA THR A 134 12.80 -17.29 -10.23
C THR A 134 13.30 -15.88 -9.90
N CYS A 135 14.00 -15.74 -8.77
CA CYS A 135 15.35 -15.14 -8.74
C CYS A 135 16.02 -15.39 -7.38
N THR A 136 17.28 -15.78 -7.47
CA THR A 136 18.25 -16.15 -6.44
C THR A 136 18.34 -15.15 -5.28
N GLY A 137 18.21 -15.66 -4.04
CA GLY A 137 18.58 -14.92 -2.83
C GLY A 137 20.09 -14.84 -2.67
N VAL A 138 20.61 -13.63 -2.47
CA VAL A 138 21.95 -13.38 -1.94
C VAL A 138 21.79 -12.63 -0.62
N THR A 139 22.32 -13.24 0.44
CA THR A 139 22.40 -12.74 1.82
C THR A 139 23.28 -11.50 1.89
N ILE A 140 22.80 -10.41 2.49
CA ILE A 140 23.64 -9.25 2.86
C ILE A 140 24.10 -9.44 4.31
N SER A 141 25.36 -9.82 4.48
CA SER A 141 26.07 -9.68 5.76
C SER A 141 26.71 -8.30 5.80
N SER A 142 26.34 -7.52 6.81
CA SER A 142 26.92 -6.22 7.10
C SER A 142 28.26 -6.37 7.82
N SER A 143 29.31 -5.72 7.30
CA SER A 143 30.46 -5.34 8.11
C SER A 143 30.99 -3.98 7.63
N SER A 144 30.74 -2.96 8.44
CA SER A 144 31.43 -1.67 8.35
C SER A 144 32.48 -1.63 9.45
N ASN A 145 33.73 -1.41 9.09
CA ASN A 145 34.71 -0.80 9.98
C ASN A 145 35.29 0.43 9.29
N SER A 146 35.12 1.55 9.99
CA SER A 146 35.55 2.90 9.68
C SER A 146 37.06 3.08 9.75
N THR A 147 37.60 3.98 8.91
CA THR A 147 38.59 4.96 9.38
C THR A 147 38.48 6.26 8.60
N ASN A 148 38.19 7.34 9.32
CA ASN A 148 38.15 8.71 8.84
C ASN A 148 39.56 9.25 8.58
N TYR A 149 39.76 9.95 7.46
CA TYR A 149 40.71 11.07 7.40
C TYR A 149 40.10 12.18 6.53
N THR A 150 40.00 13.34 7.16
CA THR A 150 39.66 14.65 6.62
C THR A 150 40.60 15.09 5.49
N ALA A 151 40.05 15.65 4.40
CA ALA A 151 40.61 16.84 3.74
C ALA A 151 39.67 17.28 2.61
N SER A 152 39.17 18.51 2.76
CA SER A 152 38.69 19.38 1.69
C SER A 152 39.68 19.46 0.54
N ASN A 153 39.23 19.21 -0.70
CA ASN A 153 39.60 20.07 -1.82
C ASN A 153 38.74 19.84 -3.06
N SER A 154 38.14 20.94 -3.51
CA SER A 154 37.75 21.19 -4.89
C SER A 154 38.96 21.15 -5.83
N LEU A 155 38.74 20.67 -7.05
CA LEU A 155 39.46 20.88 -8.33
C LEU A 155 39.94 19.59 -9.00
N SER A 156 39.24 19.23 -10.08
CA SER A 156 39.85 18.56 -11.23
C SER A 156 39.22 19.13 -12.51
N CYS A 157 39.86 20.14 -13.08
CA CYS A 157 39.78 20.38 -14.51
C CYS A 157 41.20 20.25 -15.05
N SER A 158 41.36 19.15 -15.77
CA SER A 158 42.50 18.73 -16.55
C SER A 158 43.11 19.87 -17.35
N ALA A 159 44.44 19.98 -17.22
CA ALA A 159 45.30 20.61 -18.18
C ALA A 159 45.15 19.90 -19.54
N THR A 160 44.88 20.69 -20.57
CA THR A 160 45.58 20.75 -21.86
C THR A 160 44.63 21.49 -22.79
N ASP A 161 44.90 22.77 -23.03
CA ASP A 161 44.66 23.33 -24.36
C ASP A 161 45.47 24.61 -24.49
N ILE A 162 46.52 24.48 -25.31
CA ILE A 162 47.24 25.59 -25.94
C ILE A 162 46.29 26.12 -27.00
N VAL A 163 45.44 27.07 -26.60
CA VAL A 163 44.71 27.94 -27.51
C VAL A 163 45.08 29.35 -27.10
N GLU A 164 45.87 30.03 -27.93
CA GLU A 164 46.13 31.47 -27.80
C GLU A 164 44.78 32.19 -27.85
N PRO A 165 44.32 32.84 -26.76
CA PRO A 165 43.16 33.68 -26.82
C PRO A 165 43.58 35.01 -27.45
N GLY A 166 42.81 35.44 -28.45
CA GLY A 166 42.90 36.78 -29.03
C GLY A 166 42.77 37.89 -27.98
N LEU A 167 42.83 39.13 -28.47
CA LEU A 167 43.09 40.39 -27.75
C LEU A 167 42.22 40.70 -26.49
N GLY A 168 41.24 39.87 -26.13
CA GLY A 168 40.48 39.95 -24.87
C GLY A 168 40.96 38.91 -23.84
N GLY A 169 41.52 39.37 -22.73
CA GLY A 169 42.02 38.49 -21.67
C GLY A 169 40.92 37.59 -21.07
N VAL A 170 41.25 36.32 -20.82
CA VAL A 170 40.42 35.36 -20.07
C VAL A 170 40.40 35.78 -18.58
N PRO A 171 39.25 35.72 -17.87
CA PRO A 171 39.21 35.99 -16.44
C PRO A 171 40.24 35.18 -15.66
N ASN A 172 40.89 35.80 -14.67
CA ASN A 172 41.97 35.22 -13.86
C ASN A 172 43.29 34.91 -14.59
N ARG A 173 43.57 35.56 -15.73
CA ARG A 173 44.88 35.53 -16.41
C ARG A 173 45.35 36.94 -16.75
N PHE A 174 46.37 37.45 -16.05
CA PHE A 174 46.97 38.75 -16.36
C PHE A 174 48.20 38.54 -17.26
N LEU A 175 48.19 39.07 -18.50
CA LEU A 175 49.26 38.86 -19.50
C LEU A 175 49.62 37.37 -19.74
N GLY A 176 48.63 36.48 -19.59
CA GLY A 176 48.82 35.02 -19.70
C GLY A 176 49.42 34.35 -18.45
N ILE A 177 49.75 35.12 -17.41
CA ILE A 177 50.21 34.60 -16.11
C ILE A 177 49.00 34.06 -15.35
N THR A 178 49.09 32.78 -14.97
CA THR A 178 48.08 32.07 -14.16
C THR A 178 48.61 31.90 -12.73
N PRO A 179 47.78 31.87 -11.67
CA PRO A 179 48.26 31.64 -10.30
C PRO A 179 49.12 30.37 -10.15
N ALA A 180 48.83 29.32 -10.93
CA ALA A 180 49.63 28.11 -10.98
C ALA A 180 51.05 28.32 -11.54
N TYR A 181 51.21 29.23 -12.52
CA TYR A 181 52.52 29.59 -13.08
C TYR A 181 53.36 30.29 -12.01
N LEU A 182 52.81 31.28 -11.30
CA LEU A 182 53.53 31.96 -10.22
C LEU A 182 53.99 30.99 -9.12
N TRP A 183 53.12 30.04 -8.76
CA TRP A 183 53.45 29.01 -7.77
C TRP A 183 54.59 28.11 -8.25
N GLN A 184 54.55 27.68 -9.52
CA GLN A 184 55.57 26.81 -10.09
C GLN A 184 56.92 27.54 -10.26
N THR A 185 56.92 28.80 -10.66
CA THR A 185 58.12 29.63 -10.78
C THR A 185 58.74 29.91 -9.41
N GLN A 186 57.92 30.12 -8.38
CA GLN A 186 58.37 30.27 -6.99
C GLN A 186 58.99 28.97 -6.45
N LEU A 187 58.43 27.80 -6.79
CA LEU A 187 59.00 26.51 -6.39
C LEU A 187 60.30 26.17 -7.13
N GLN A 188 60.42 26.49 -8.42
CA GLN A 188 61.61 26.16 -9.22
C GLN A 188 62.81 27.07 -8.95
N GLN A 189 62.59 28.33 -8.56
CA GLN A 189 63.68 29.27 -8.24
C GLN A 189 64.15 29.21 -6.78
N SER A 190 63.64 28.25 -5.99
CA SER A 190 64.11 28.03 -4.62
C SER A 190 65.18 26.94 -4.52
N PRO A 191 66.45 27.32 -4.47
CA PRO A 191 67.40 26.69 -3.56
C PRO A 191 68.01 27.76 -2.65
N PHE A 192 67.41 27.96 -1.47
CA PHE A 192 67.92 28.71 -0.32
C PHE A 192 68.58 30.08 -0.58
N CYS A 193 67.85 31.15 -0.22
CA CYS A 193 68.32 32.54 -0.01
C CYS A 193 68.53 33.42 -1.26
N LEU A 194 67.47 33.60 -2.06
CA LEU A 194 67.35 34.79 -2.91
C LEU A 194 66.57 35.87 -2.14
N ASP A 195 67.06 37.11 -2.16
CA ASP A 195 66.40 38.25 -1.52
C ASP A 195 65.02 38.45 -2.17
N MET A 196 63.99 38.71 -1.37
CA MET A 196 62.60 38.83 -1.86
C MET A 196 62.45 39.94 -2.93
N LYS A 197 63.38 40.90 -2.92
CA LYS A 197 63.50 41.96 -3.93
C LYS A 197 63.98 41.46 -5.29
N GLU A 198 64.86 40.47 -5.34
CA GLU A 198 65.35 39.91 -6.61
C GLU A 198 64.24 39.09 -7.30
N TYR A 199 63.44 38.34 -6.53
CA TYR A 199 62.25 37.67 -7.07
C TYR A 199 61.23 38.65 -7.64
N GLN A 200 60.96 39.76 -6.93
CA GLN A 200 60.08 40.81 -7.43
C GLN A 200 60.61 41.46 -8.72
N LEU A 201 61.93 41.64 -8.83
CA LEU A 201 62.57 42.25 -9.99
C LEU A 201 62.60 41.31 -11.21
N CYS A 202 62.79 40.01 -11.00
CA CYS A 202 62.63 39.00 -12.05
C CYS A 202 61.18 38.90 -12.53
N LEU A 203 60.22 38.95 -11.61
CA LEU A 203 58.80 38.93 -11.96
C LEU A 203 58.39 40.20 -12.72
N SER A 204 58.91 41.38 -12.34
CA SER A 204 58.63 42.61 -13.07
C SER A 204 59.20 42.59 -14.49
N HIS A 205 60.43 42.09 -14.68
CA HIS A 205 61.00 41.96 -16.03
C HIS A 205 60.25 40.96 -16.90
N GLU A 206 59.75 39.85 -16.34
CA GLU A 206 58.91 38.89 -17.08
C GLU A 206 57.55 39.50 -17.46
N ILE A 207 56.96 40.30 -16.57
CA ILE A 207 55.71 41.04 -16.85
C ILE A 207 55.96 42.09 -17.95
N GLU A 208 57.06 42.83 -17.87
CA GLU A 208 57.46 43.82 -18.87
C GLU A 208 57.71 43.18 -20.23
N ALA A 209 58.47 42.08 -20.30
CA ALA A 209 58.74 41.37 -21.55
C ALA A 209 57.47 40.85 -22.22
N ARG A 210 56.53 40.30 -21.44
CA ARG A 210 55.22 39.85 -21.97
C ARG A 210 54.33 41.00 -22.39
N LEU A 211 54.41 42.13 -21.69
CA LEU A 211 53.70 43.34 -22.07
C LEU A 211 54.28 43.91 -23.38
N GLU A 212 55.60 43.95 -23.50
CA GLU A 212 56.33 44.36 -24.71
C GLU A 212 55.96 43.46 -25.88
N GLU A 213 56.00 42.13 -25.72
CA GLU A 213 55.56 41.18 -26.76
C GLU A 213 54.09 41.39 -27.17
N LYS A 214 53.21 41.69 -26.21
CA LYS A 214 51.80 41.99 -26.52
C LYS A 214 51.64 43.34 -27.22
N CYS A 215 52.41 44.36 -26.85
CA CYS A 215 52.45 45.66 -27.51
C CYS A 215 53.02 45.54 -28.93
N ASP A 216 54.06 44.74 -29.13
CA ASP A 216 54.65 44.45 -30.44
C ASP A 216 53.67 43.67 -31.32
N LYS A 217 52.98 42.65 -30.78
CA LYS A 217 51.89 41.97 -31.48
C LYS A 217 50.74 42.92 -31.85
N LEU A 218 50.46 43.93 -31.02
CA LEU A 218 49.48 44.98 -31.30
C LEU A 218 49.97 45.96 -32.38
N ALA A 219 51.24 46.34 -32.34
CA ALA A 219 51.87 47.17 -33.36
C ALA A 219 51.91 46.42 -34.71
N ASP A 220 52.27 45.14 -34.71
CA ASP A 220 52.24 44.27 -35.88
C ASP A 220 50.81 44.08 -36.39
N ALA A 221 49.82 43.88 -35.51
CA ALA A 221 48.41 43.81 -35.92
C ALA A 221 47.92 45.13 -36.56
N LEU A 222 48.34 46.28 -36.04
CA LEU A 222 48.04 47.60 -36.60
C LEU A 222 48.77 47.85 -37.93
N VAL A 223 50.01 47.39 -38.09
CA VAL A 223 50.78 47.47 -39.35
C VAL A 223 50.23 46.50 -40.40
N ILE A 224 49.78 45.31 -39.98
CA ILE A 224 49.08 44.34 -40.83
C ILE A 224 47.69 44.86 -41.21
N ASP A 225 47.01 45.63 -40.34
CA ASP A 225 45.77 46.32 -40.72
C ASP A 225 46.04 47.50 -41.67
N ASP A 226 47.18 48.21 -41.61
CA ASP A 226 47.53 49.24 -42.61
C ASP A 226 47.86 48.63 -43.99
N ILE A 227 48.53 47.47 -44.03
CA ILE A 227 48.81 46.71 -45.27
C ILE A 227 47.56 45.95 -45.76
N GLY A 228 46.73 45.46 -44.84
CA GLY A 228 45.47 44.77 -45.07
C GLY A 228 44.35 45.72 -45.50
N LEU A 229 44.36 46.95 -44.99
CA LEU A 229 43.58 48.08 -45.52
C LEU A 229 44.02 48.38 -46.95
N SER A 230 45.32 48.42 -47.26
CA SER A 230 45.78 48.60 -48.65
C SER A 230 45.36 47.47 -49.60
N LEU A 231 45.28 46.21 -49.14
CA LEU A 231 44.86 45.08 -49.96
C LEU A 231 43.33 44.99 -50.11
N SER A 232 42.59 45.31 -49.04
CA SER A 232 41.12 45.39 -49.03
C SER A 232 40.60 46.59 -49.84
N LEU A 233 41.33 47.73 -49.81
CA LEU A 233 41.07 48.87 -50.70
C LEU A 233 41.25 48.47 -52.17
N SER A 234 42.25 47.65 -52.49
CA SER A 234 42.52 47.25 -53.88
C SER A 234 41.42 46.35 -54.50
N LEU A 235 40.70 45.58 -53.68
CA LEU A 235 39.57 44.77 -54.13
C LEU A 235 38.23 45.52 -54.08
N SER A 236 38.07 46.49 -53.16
CA SER A 236 36.87 47.32 -53.07
C SER A 236 36.82 48.43 -54.14
N LEU A 237 37.96 48.82 -54.73
CA LEU A 237 38.03 49.87 -55.76
C LEU A 237 37.60 49.45 -57.18
N LYS A 238 37.15 48.21 -57.42
CA LYS A 238 36.63 47.84 -58.75
C LYS A 238 35.17 48.21 -58.99
N TYR A 239 34.44 48.64 -57.95
CA TYR A 239 33.09 49.20 -58.06
C TYR A 239 32.90 50.40 -57.14
N SER A 240 33.72 51.44 -57.28
CA SER A 240 33.28 52.85 -57.12
C SER A 240 34.45 53.79 -57.41
N SER A 241 34.15 54.81 -58.21
CA SER A 241 35.02 55.95 -58.49
C SER A 241 35.22 56.84 -57.25
N PRO A 242 36.24 57.72 -57.25
CA PRO A 242 37.04 58.03 -56.07
C PRO A 242 36.68 59.41 -55.48
N LEU A 243 36.70 59.52 -54.15
CA LEU A 243 37.17 60.75 -53.52
C LEU A 243 37.75 60.50 -52.14
N HIS A 244 38.87 61.15 -51.92
CA HIS A 244 39.83 61.05 -50.83
C HIS A 244 39.28 61.27 -49.42
N GLU A 245 39.99 60.65 -48.47
CA GLU A 245 40.38 61.21 -47.16
C GLU A 245 39.27 61.62 -46.19
N THR A 246 38.91 60.72 -45.27
CA THR A 246 38.66 61.05 -43.85
C THR A 246 38.33 59.77 -43.07
N THR A 247 39.29 59.19 -42.37
CA THR A 247 39.10 58.00 -41.51
C THR A 247 38.32 58.30 -40.22
N SER A 248 37.93 59.55 -39.98
CA SER A 248 37.17 59.99 -38.77
C SER A 248 35.71 60.40 -39.04
N SER A 249 35.33 60.73 -40.29
CA SER A 249 33.97 61.21 -40.60
C SER A 249 33.02 60.14 -41.14
N GLN A 250 33.50 58.93 -41.48
CA GLN A 250 32.68 57.80 -41.93
C GLN A 250 32.20 56.88 -40.80
N LEU A 251 32.71 57.07 -39.58
CA LEU A 251 32.28 56.28 -38.42
C LEU A 251 30.76 56.42 -38.15
N PRO A 252 30.15 57.62 -38.19
CA PRO A 252 28.72 57.79 -37.99
C PRO A 252 27.87 57.08 -39.05
N GLU A 253 28.31 57.04 -40.31
CA GLU A 253 27.59 56.35 -41.39
C GLU A 253 27.69 54.83 -41.27
N ARG A 254 28.86 54.29 -40.87
CA ARG A 254 29.03 52.86 -40.59
C ARG A 254 28.23 52.43 -39.37
N VAL A 255 28.22 53.24 -38.30
CA VAL A 255 27.40 53.00 -37.11
C VAL A 255 25.93 53.04 -37.50
N LYS A 256 25.49 54.01 -38.30
CA LYS A 256 24.11 54.10 -38.78
C LYS A 256 23.68 52.84 -39.55
N LEU A 257 24.51 52.35 -40.48
CA LEU A 257 24.22 51.10 -41.20
C LEU A 257 24.16 49.87 -40.28
N ILE A 258 25.05 49.80 -39.29
CA ILE A 258 25.04 48.72 -38.30
C ILE A 258 23.80 48.82 -37.40
N THR A 259 23.41 50.02 -36.99
CA THR A 259 22.18 50.25 -36.21
C THR A 259 20.95 49.86 -37.02
N GLU A 260 20.86 50.25 -38.29
CA GLU A 260 19.76 49.85 -39.18
C GLU A 260 19.73 48.34 -39.47
N GLU A 261 20.89 47.66 -39.47
CA GLU A 261 20.96 46.19 -39.56
C GLU A 261 20.47 45.54 -38.25
N ILE A 262 20.95 46.02 -37.10
CA ILE A 262 20.54 45.52 -35.79
C ILE A 262 19.05 45.74 -35.55
N GLU A 263 18.50 46.90 -35.93
CA GLU A 263 17.07 47.20 -35.83
C GLU A 263 16.24 46.25 -36.70
N ARG A 264 16.69 45.95 -37.92
CA ARG A 264 16.03 44.94 -38.77
C ARG A 264 16.13 43.52 -38.20
N GLU A 265 17.27 43.15 -37.63
CA GLU A 265 17.42 41.86 -36.95
C GLU A 265 16.54 41.77 -35.70
N GLU A 266 16.40 42.87 -34.95
CA GLU A 266 15.52 42.95 -33.78
C GLU A 266 14.05 42.79 -34.18
N GLU A 267 13.60 43.45 -35.25
CA GLU A 267 12.25 43.30 -35.79
C GLU A 267 11.98 41.84 -36.24
N ALA A 268 12.94 41.21 -36.91
CA ALA A 268 12.82 39.81 -37.32
C ALA A 268 12.73 38.85 -36.11
N LEU A 269 13.55 39.07 -35.08
CA LEU A 269 13.50 38.27 -33.85
C LEU A 269 12.20 38.48 -33.07
N GLN A 270 11.68 39.71 -33.04
CA GLN A 270 10.39 39.99 -32.43
C GLN A 270 9.25 39.28 -33.17
N GLU A 271 9.25 39.31 -34.51
CA GLU A 271 8.28 38.58 -35.32
C GLU A 271 8.36 37.06 -35.08
N ASP A 272 9.57 36.50 -34.99
CA ASP A 272 9.80 35.08 -34.68
C ASP A 272 9.24 34.72 -33.30
N LEU A 273 9.47 35.54 -32.27
CA LEU A 273 8.90 35.35 -30.93
C LEU A 273 7.37 35.36 -30.95
N TYR A 274 6.74 36.34 -31.59
CA TYR A 274 5.28 36.39 -31.71
C TYR A 274 4.72 35.20 -32.50
N SER A 275 5.43 34.75 -33.54
CA SER A 275 5.04 33.57 -34.31
C SER A 275 5.12 32.30 -33.47
N ALA A 276 6.12 32.19 -32.58
CA ALA A 276 6.28 31.07 -31.67
C ALA A 276 5.17 31.05 -30.61
N ASP A 277 4.87 32.18 -29.99
CA ASP A 277 3.79 32.32 -29.00
C ASP A 277 2.42 31.97 -29.60
N ARG A 278 2.17 32.37 -30.86
CA ARG A 278 0.96 31.99 -31.58
C ARG A 278 0.87 30.47 -31.78
N LYS A 279 1.97 29.82 -32.21
CA LYS A 279 2.03 28.36 -32.36
C LYS A 279 1.82 27.65 -31.03
N PHE A 280 2.40 28.14 -29.93
CA PHE A 280 2.18 27.60 -28.60
C PHE A 280 0.70 27.68 -28.20
N SER A 281 0.05 28.83 -28.39
CA SER A 281 -1.38 28.98 -28.14
C SER A 281 -2.22 27.98 -28.94
N GLU A 282 -1.90 27.79 -30.22
CA GLU A 282 -2.56 26.79 -31.08
C GLU A 282 -2.39 25.37 -30.54
N TYR A 283 -1.19 24.97 -30.10
CA TYR A 283 -0.97 23.67 -29.47
C TYR A 283 -1.75 23.48 -28.16
N TYR A 284 -1.77 24.50 -27.30
CA TYR A 284 -2.54 24.45 -26.05
C TYR A 284 -4.04 24.33 -26.33
N ASN A 285 -4.56 25.05 -27.32
CA ASN A 285 -5.97 24.96 -27.72
C ASN A 285 -6.32 23.55 -28.24
N VAL A 286 -5.45 22.93 -29.05
CA VAL A 286 -5.65 21.55 -29.51
C VAL A 286 -5.62 20.57 -28.34
N LEU A 287 -4.69 20.75 -27.41
CA LEU A 287 -4.59 19.91 -26.21
C LEU A 287 -5.84 20.03 -25.33
N GLU A 288 -6.37 21.24 -25.15
CA GLU A 288 -7.61 21.48 -24.42
C GLU A 288 -8.82 20.82 -25.10
N GLN A 289 -8.88 20.85 -26.43
CA GLN A 289 -9.93 20.14 -27.19
C GLN A 289 -9.82 18.62 -27.01
N ILE A 290 -8.61 18.05 -27.09
CA ILE A 290 -8.38 16.62 -26.88
C ILE A 290 -8.78 16.24 -25.45
N LEU A 291 -8.38 17.03 -24.45
CA LEU A 291 -8.76 16.82 -23.06
C LEU A 291 -10.27 16.90 -22.88
N GLY A 292 -10.94 17.88 -23.49
CA GLY A 292 -12.39 18.03 -23.47
C GLY A 292 -13.11 16.81 -24.06
N VAL A 293 -12.62 16.27 -25.17
CA VAL A 293 -13.15 15.03 -25.77
C VAL A 293 -12.92 13.83 -24.87
N LEU A 294 -11.72 13.68 -24.29
CA LEU A 294 -11.41 12.60 -23.34
C LEU A 294 -12.32 12.65 -22.11
N VAL A 295 -12.55 13.84 -21.55
CA VAL A 295 -13.44 14.03 -20.41
C VAL A 295 -14.87 13.63 -20.75
N LYS A 296 -15.40 14.06 -21.91
CA LYS A 296 -16.73 13.65 -22.38
C LYS A 296 -16.80 12.15 -22.58
N LEU A 297 -15.80 11.53 -23.20
CA LEU A 297 -15.76 10.09 -23.45
C LEU A 297 -15.75 9.29 -22.13
N ILE A 298 -14.97 9.73 -21.15
CA ILE A 298 -14.92 9.07 -19.83
C ILE A 298 -16.24 9.24 -19.09
N LYS A 299 -16.80 10.46 -19.05
CA LYS A 299 -18.06 10.73 -18.36
C LYS A 299 -19.25 10.01 -19.01
N ASP A 300 -19.41 10.18 -20.32
CA ASP A 300 -20.61 9.77 -21.03
C ASP A 300 -20.58 8.29 -21.42
N LEU A 301 -19.43 7.76 -21.86
CA LEU A 301 -19.35 6.37 -22.32
C LEU A 301 -18.91 5.40 -21.24
N LYS A 302 -17.93 5.75 -20.41
CA LYS A 302 -17.46 4.82 -19.35
C LYS A 302 -18.30 4.94 -18.09
N LEU A 303 -18.39 6.14 -17.51
CA LEU A 303 -19.01 6.31 -16.20
C LEU A 303 -20.54 6.19 -16.27
N HIS A 304 -21.18 6.89 -17.21
CA HIS A 304 -22.64 6.89 -17.31
C HIS A 304 -23.19 5.54 -17.78
N HIS A 305 -22.56 4.90 -18.77
CA HIS A 305 -23.00 3.56 -19.19
C HIS A 305 -22.80 2.51 -18.09
N GLN A 306 -21.67 2.55 -17.38
CA GLN A 306 -21.43 1.67 -16.24
C GLN A 306 -22.46 1.90 -15.13
N HIS A 307 -22.75 3.17 -14.80
CA HIS A 307 -23.77 3.51 -13.82
C HIS A 307 -25.15 2.95 -14.21
N ASN A 308 -25.58 3.14 -15.45
CA ASN A 308 -26.87 2.64 -15.93
C ASN A 308 -26.92 1.10 -15.93
N TYR A 309 -25.82 0.44 -16.28
CA TYR A 309 -25.71 -1.02 -16.23
C TYR A 309 -25.80 -1.54 -14.79
N ASP A 310 -25.05 -0.93 -13.87
CA ASP A 310 -25.04 -1.28 -12.45
C ASP A 310 -26.42 -1.03 -11.82
N GLU A 311 -27.13 0.04 -12.21
CA GLU A 311 -28.49 0.32 -11.77
C GLU A 311 -29.48 -0.76 -12.26
N LEU A 312 -29.39 -1.17 -13.52
CA LEU A 312 -30.21 -2.26 -14.05
C LEU A 312 -29.91 -3.58 -13.34
N GLN A 313 -28.64 -3.90 -13.13
CA GLN A 313 -28.23 -5.11 -12.40
C GLN A 313 -28.73 -5.09 -10.95
N LYS A 314 -28.62 -3.94 -10.26
CA LYS A 314 -29.16 -3.74 -8.92
C LYS A 314 -30.67 -3.96 -8.89
N THR A 315 -31.43 -3.33 -9.78
CA THR A 315 -32.89 -3.48 -9.81
C THR A 315 -33.31 -4.93 -10.10
N TRP A 316 -32.60 -5.63 -11.00
CA TRP A 316 -32.82 -7.05 -11.26
C TRP A 316 -32.54 -7.91 -10.03
N LEU A 317 -31.39 -7.72 -9.37
CA LEU A 317 -31.03 -8.43 -8.15
C LEU A 317 -32.03 -8.17 -7.03
N CYS A 318 -32.44 -6.92 -6.80
CA CYS A 318 -33.45 -6.58 -5.80
C CYS A 318 -34.78 -7.29 -6.06
N LYS A 319 -35.30 -7.26 -7.30
CA LYS A 319 -36.52 -7.99 -7.68
C LYS A 319 -36.38 -9.49 -7.45
N ARG A 320 -35.20 -10.04 -7.75
CA ARG A 320 -34.90 -11.46 -7.56
C ARG A 320 -34.85 -11.84 -6.07
N CYS A 321 -34.24 -11.01 -5.22
CA CYS A 321 -34.25 -11.19 -3.76
C CYS A 321 -35.67 -11.13 -3.20
N VAL A 322 -36.48 -10.14 -3.60
CA VAL A 322 -37.89 -10.04 -3.18
C VAL A 322 -38.67 -11.30 -3.58
N THR A 323 -38.44 -11.79 -4.80
CA THR A 323 -39.06 -13.03 -5.28
C THR A 323 -38.64 -14.23 -4.45
N MET A 324 -37.35 -14.35 -4.12
CA MET A 324 -36.85 -15.42 -3.26
C MET A 324 -37.45 -15.33 -1.85
N SER A 325 -37.48 -14.14 -1.24
CA SER A 325 -38.12 -13.93 0.06
C SER A 325 -39.60 -14.32 0.04
N ALA A 326 -40.33 -14.02 -1.03
CA ALA A 326 -41.73 -14.44 -1.18
C ALA A 326 -41.86 -15.97 -1.31
N LYS A 327 -40.95 -16.64 -2.03
CA LYS A 327 -40.89 -18.11 -2.09
C LYS A 327 -40.63 -18.72 -0.72
N LEU A 328 -39.65 -18.19 0.02
CA LEU A 328 -39.33 -18.66 1.37
C LEU A 328 -40.50 -18.49 2.33
N ARG A 329 -41.20 -17.35 2.32
CA ARG A 329 -42.41 -17.16 3.12
C ARG A 329 -43.52 -18.16 2.75
N LYS A 330 -43.69 -18.47 1.46
CA LYS A 330 -44.65 -19.51 1.05
C LYS A 330 -44.28 -20.87 1.63
N LEU A 331 -42.99 -21.23 1.64
CA LEU A 331 -42.51 -22.46 2.25
C LEU A 331 -42.74 -22.47 3.76
N GLU A 332 -42.45 -21.37 4.45
CA GLU A 332 -42.74 -21.19 5.87
C GLU A 332 -44.21 -21.45 6.18
N TYR A 333 -45.13 -20.80 5.44
CA TYR A 333 -46.57 -21.03 5.62
C TYR A 333 -47.01 -22.46 5.29
N ALA A 334 -46.37 -23.10 4.30
CA ALA A 334 -46.64 -24.49 3.96
C ALA A 334 -46.24 -25.43 5.11
N ILE A 335 -45.04 -25.25 5.67
CA ILE A 335 -44.54 -26.03 6.81
C ILE A 335 -45.47 -25.81 8.02
N ILE A 336 -45.77 -24.56 8.38
CA ILE A 336 -46.67 -24.24 9.50
C ILE A 336 -48.04 -24.90 9.29
N GLY A 337 -48.59 -24.84 8.07
CA GLY A 337 -49.86 -25.47 7.74
C GLY A 337 -49.85 -27.00 7.84
N GLN A 338 -48.72 -27.63 7.52
CA GLN A 338 -48.53 -29.08 7.64
C GLN A 338 -48.31 -29.52 9.09
N THR A 339 -47.56 -28.76 9.89
CA THR A 339 -47.27 -29.09 11.29
C THR A 339 -48.47 -28.81 12.21
N TYR A 340 -49.15 -27.68 12.01
CA TYR A 340 -50.27 -27.23 12.83
C TYR A 340 -51.59 -27.41 12.09
N THR A 341 -52.00 -28.66 11.94
CA THR A 341 -53.32 -29.00 11.39
C THR A 341 -54.42 -28.70 12.41
N LYS A 342 -55.67 -28.62 11.92
CA LYS A 342 -56.85 -28.40 12.79
C LYS A 342 -56.98 -29.42 13.92
N GLU A 343 -56.41 -30.61 13.74
CA GLU A 343 -56.45 -31.70 14.72
C GLU A 343 -55.21 -31.71 15.63
N SER A 344 -54.03 -31.35 15.12
CA SER A 344 -52.80 -31.36 15.93
C SER A 344 -52.78 -30.24 16.97
N VAL A 345 -53.36 -29.07 16.68
CA VAL A 345 -53.38 -27.92 17.61
C VAL A 345 -54.16 -28.20 18.91
N PRO A 346 -55.38 -28.77 18.88
CA PRO A 346 -56.08 -29.21 20.09
C PRO A 346 -55.34 -30.33 20.83
N ALA A 347 -54.75 -31.29 20.11
CA ALA A 347 -53.98 -32.38 20.72
C ALA A 347 -52.76 -31.85 21.49
N LEU A 348 -52.00 -30.94 20.89
CA LEU A 348 -50.86 -30.26 21.53
C LEU A 348 -51.28 -29.43 22.74
N HIS A 349 -52.45 -28.77 22.72
CA HIS A 349 -53.00 -28.11 23.90
C HIS A 349 -53.27 -29.10 25.03
N LYS A 350 -53.83 -30.27 24.71
CA LYS A 350 -54.12 -31.30 25.70
C LYS A 350 -52.85 -31.87 26.30
N ILE A 351 -51.84 -32.18 25.48
CA ILE A 351 -50.52 -32.64 25.92
C ILE A 351 -49.85 -31.59 26.82
N ARG A 352 -49.83 -30.33 26.39
CA ARG A 352 -49.27 -29.22 27.19
C ARG A 352 -49.96 -29.12 28.54
N LYS A 353 -51.30 -29.24 28.59
CA LYS A 353 -52.04 -29.23 29.85
C LYS A 353 -51.62 -30.38 30.77
N TYR A 354 -51.53 -31.60 30.25
CA TYR A 354 -51.06 -32.74 31.04
C TYR A 354 -49.64 -32.53 31.57
N LEU A 355 -48.75 -31.96 30.75
CA LEU A 355 -47.38 -31.65 31.19
C LEU A 355 -47.37 -30.57 32.26
N THR A 356 -48.14 -29.50 32.11
CA THR A 356 -48.21 -28.43 33.14
C THR A 356 -48.76 -28.97 34.45
N ASP A 357 -49.85 -29.74 34.39
CA ASP A 357 -50.48 -30.33 35.57
C ASP A 357 -49.51 -31.31 36.27
N ALA A 358 -48.80 -32.14 35.51
CA ALA A 358 -47.79 -33.06 36.04
C ALA A 358 -46.58 -32.32 36.64
N THR A 359 -46.12 -31.22 36.02
CA THR A 359 -45.04 -30.40 36.59
C THR A 359 -45.46 -29.69 37.87
N GLU A 360 -46.70 -29.21 37.94
CA GLU A 360 -47.26 -28.61 39.14
C GLU A 360 -47.35 -29.65 40.26
N GLU A 361 -47.88 -30.84 39.98
CA GLU A 361 -47.93 -31.94 40.94
C GLU A 361 -46.53 -32.36 41.43
N ALA A 362 -45.56 -32.47 40.51
CA ALA A 362 -44.17 -32.74 40.85
C ALA A 362 -43.57 -31.64 41.73
N SER A 363 -43.88 -30.37 41.45
CA SER A 363 -43.40 -29.24 42.25
C SER A 363 -44.03 -29.23 43.66
N VAL A 364 -45.32 -29.55 43.77
CA VAL A 364 -46.03 -29.65 45.03
C VAL A 364 -45.49 -30.81 45.87
N THR A 365 -45.25 -31.96 45.25
CA THR A 365 -44.67 -33.13 45.94
C THR A 365 -43.23 -32.87 46.38
N TYR A 366 -42.42 -32.21 45.54
CA TYR A 366 -41.09 -31.74 45.90
C TYR A 366 -41.13 -30.77 47.09
N ASN A 367 -41.97 -29.73 47.03
CA ASN A 367 -42.10 -28.75 48.12
C ASN A 367 -42.53 -29.43 49.42
N LYS A 368 -43.48 -30.38 49.37
CA LYS A 368 -43.86 -31.19 50.54
C LYS A 368 -42.70 -31.99 51.11
N ALA A 369 -41.88 -32.61 50.26
CA ALA A 369 -40.70 -33.36 50.69
C ALA A 369 -39.64 -32.44 51.32
N VAL A 370 -39.42 -31.26 50.75
CA VAL A 370 -38.51 -30.23 51.28
C VAL A 370 -39.00 -29.74 52.65
N THR A 371 -40.29 -29.45 52.81
CA THR A 371 -40.85 -29.05 54.12
C THR A 371 -40.64 -30.14 55.16
N ARG A 372 -40.94 -31.40 54.84
CA ARG A 372 -40.68 -32.54 55.75
C ARG A 372 -39.20 -32.67 56.10
N LEU A 373 -38.31 -32.50 55.12
CA LEU A 373 -36.88 -32.54 55.36
C LEU A 373 -36.43 -31.39 56.28
N HIS A 374 -36.99 -30.21 56.09
CA HIS A 374 -36.71 -29.06 56.95
C HIS A 374 -37.21 -29.27 58.38
N GLU A 375 -38.36 -29.92 58.56
CA GLU A 375 -38.87 -30.36 59.87
C GLU A 375 -37.89 -31.31 60.55
N TYR A 376 -37.33 -32.30 59.84
CA TYR A 376 -36.30 -33.20 60.39
C TYR A 376 -35.00 -32.47 60.74
N GLN A 377 -34.57 -31.53 59.89
CA GLN A 377 -33.36 -30.72 60.16
C GLN A 377 -33.56 -29.75 61.33
N GLY A 378 -34.80 -29.35 61.63
CA GLY A 378 -35.15 -28.51 62.77
C GLY A 378 -35.23 -29.27 64.10
N VAL A 379 -35.11 -30.60 64.11
CA VAL A 379 -35.10 -31.38 65.35
C VAL A 379 -33.73 -31.26 66.05
N ASP A 380 -33.77 -31.15 67.38
CA ASP A 380 -32.62 -30.99 68.29
C ASP A 380 -31.47 -31.99 68.01
N PRO A 381 -30.17 -31.59 68.05
CA PRO A 381 -29.03 -32.49 67.85
C PRO A 381 -29.01 -33.75 68.72
N HIS A 382 -29.75 -33.78 69.83
CA HIS A 382 -29.96 -35.00 70.62
C HIS A 382 -30.66 -36.12 69.82
N PHE A 383 -31.56 -35.76 68.91
CA PHE A 383 -32.28 -36.68 68.04
C PHE A 383 -31.36 -37.42 67.06
N ASP A 384 -30.35 -36.74 66.51
CA ASP A 384 -29.32 -37.39 65.68
C ASP A 384 -28.57 -38.48 66.44
N GLN A 385 -28.29 -38.23 67.72
CA GLN A 385 -27.62 -39.20 68.57
C GLN A 385 -28.52 -40.42 68.85
N ILE A 386 -29.82 -40.21 69.03
CA ILE A 386 -30.82 -41.28 69.16
C ILE A 386 -30.92 -42.07 67.85
N ALA A 387 -31.01 -41.40 66.70
CA ALA A 387 -31.10 -42.05 65.39
C ALA A 387 -29.87 -42.92 65.08
N ARG A 388 -28.66 -42.45 65.46
CA ARG A 388 -27.42 -43.24 65.35
C ARG A 388 -27.46 -44.49 66.24
N ARG A 389 -27.86 -44.35 67.50
CA ARG A 389 -27.99 -45.50 68.43
C ARG A 389 -29.03 -46.49 67.94
N TYR A 390 -30.16 -46.02 67.43
CA TYR A 390 -31.19 -46.88 66.85
C TYR A 390 -30.64 -47.66 65.65
N ARG A 391 -29.93 -47.00 64.73
CA ARG A 391 -29.26 -47.65 63.60
C ARG A 391 -28.29 -48.75 64.04
N ASP A 392 -27.47 -48.46 65.07
CA ASP A 392 -26.50 -49.43 65.60
C ASP A 392 -27.20 -50.65 66.22
N ILE A 393 -28.32 -50.44 66.91
CA ILE A 393 -29.13 -51.51 67.50
C ILE A 393 -29.79 -52.35 66.39
N VAL A 394 -30.38 -51.73 65.38
CA VAL A 394 -31.00 -52.43 64.24
C VAL A 394 -29.96 -53.29 63.53
N LYS A 395 -28.76 -52.74 63.26
CA LYS A 395 -27.67 -53.50 62.64
C LYS A 395 -27.24 -54.70 63.49
N LYS A 396 -27.19 -54.55 64.81
CA LYS A 396 -26.91 -55.66 65.73
C LYS A 396 -28.01 -56.72 65.70
N LEU A 397 -29.29 -56.31 65.67
CA LEU A 397 -30.42 -57.22 65.57
C LEU A 397 -30.41 -57.99 64.24
N GLU A 398 -30.13 -57.33 63.13
CA GLU A 398 -29.98 -57.98 61.82
C GLU A 398 -28.84 -59.00 61.84
N ASN A 399 -27.69 -58.64 62.40
CA ASN A 399 -26.57 -59.57 62.55
C ASN A 399 -26.93 -60.77 63.42
N MET A 400 -27.58 -60.54 64.57
CA MET A 400 -28.02 -61.62 65.46
C MET A 400 -29.07 -62.51 64.80
N ASN A 401 -30.03 -61.92 64.10
CA ASN A 401 -31.05 -62.67 63.38
C ASN A 401 -30.43 -63.50 62.25
N TRP A 402 -29.46 -62.94 61.54
CA TRP A 402 -28.66 -63.67 60.56
C TRP A 402 -27.88 -64.82 61.21
N THR A 403 -27.24 -64.60 62.37
CA THR A 403 -26.53 -65.64 63.11
C THR A 403 -27.48 -66.74 63.60
N ILE A 404 -28.64 -66.38 64.13
CA ILE A 404 -29.68 -67.33 64.57
C ILE A 404 -30.17 -68.16 63.38
N HIS A 405 -30.46 -67.50 62.26
CA HIS A 405 -30.90 -68.17 61.04
C HIS A 405 -29.83 -69.14 60.52
N GLN A 406 -28.56 -68.74 60.57
CA GLN A 406 -27.43 -69.60 60.21
C GLN A 406 -27.32 -70.82 61.13
N VAL A 407 -27.42 -70.63 62.44
CA VAL A 407 -27.40 -71.73 63.43
C VAL A 407 -28.61 -72.65 63.27
N GLU A 408 -29.79 -72.10 62.96
CA GLU A 408 -30.98 -72.90 62.67
C GLU A 408 -30.78 -73.76 61.41
N MET A 409 -30.15 -73.21 60.37
CA MET A 409 -29.77 -73.96 59.16
C MET A 409 -28.74 -75.05 59.47
N ASP A 410 -27.78 -74.80 60.36
CA ASP A 410 -26.77 -75.78 60.76
C ASP A 410 -27.35 -76.88 61.67
N LEU A 411 -28.27 -76.56 62.59
CA LEU A 411 -28.99 -77.52 63.43
C LEU A 411 -29.93 -78.42 62.62
N LYS A 412 -30.62 -77.87 61.62
CA LYS A 412 -31.43 -78.65 60.66
C LYS A 412 -30.57 -79.56 59.76
N ARG A 413 -29.25 -79.35 59.70
CA ARG A 413 -28.29 -80.16 58.93
C ARG A 413 -27.60 -81.25 59.75
N LEU A 414 -27.82 -81.36 61.06
CA LEU A 414 -27.29 -82.47 61.86
C LEU A 414 -28.14 -83.75 61.60
N PRO A 415 -27.54 -84.91 61.29
CA PRO A 415 -28.29 -86.15 61.11
C PRO A 415 -28.79 -86.69 62.46
N ASP A 416 -30.06 -87.08 62.51
CA ASP A 416 -30.57 -88.01 63.53
C ASP A 416 -29.78 -89.32 63.40
N HIS A 417 -28.74 -89.50 64.22
CA HIS A 417 -28.15 -90.81 64.46
C HIS A 417 -28.96 -91.50 65.57
N PRO A 418 -29.69 -92.59 65.28
CA PRO A 418 -30.29 -93.41 66.33
C PRO A 418 -29.19 -94.16 67.08
N ASN A 419 -29.25 -94.12 68.42
CA ASN A 419 -28.55 -95.05 69.30
C ASN A 419 -28.92 -96.50 68.92
N ALA A 420 -27.90 -97.28 68.60
CA ALA A 420 -27.83 -98.72 68.85
C ALA A 420 -26.85 -98.94 70.01
#